data_AF-A0A920KF86-F1
#
_entry.id   AF-A0A920KF86-F1
#
_cell.length_a   1.000
_cell.length_b   1.000
_cell.length_c   1.000
_cell.angle_alpha   90.00
_cell.angle_beta   90.00
_cell.angle_gamma   90.00
#
_symmetry.space_group_name_H-M   'P 1'
#
loop_
_entity.id
_entity.type
_entity.pdbx_description
1 polymer ?
#
loop_
_entity_poly.entity_id
_entity_poly.type
_entity_poly.pdbx_seq_one_letter_code
_entity_poly.pdbx_strand_id
1 'polypeptide(L)'
;MSFNPIESIDLNGHTGPFIQYGYARICSLLDKVDDYADFNDGNVQISNKELDVIKTINHFKEIVQLAAKDLSPAILANYLFSLVKTYNSFYQDFPILKESNVDSKSFRLCLSSLTARV
;
A
#
# COMPACT_ATOMS: atom_id res chain seq x y z
N MET A 1 15.63 3.14 -24.25
CA MET A 1 15.18 4.14 -23.25
C MET A 1 16.07 5.35 -23.35
N SER A 2 15.50 6.55 -23.45
CA SER A 2 16.22 7.81 -23.24
C SER A 2 16.13 8.14 -21.74
N PHE A 3 17.24 8.45 -21.09
CA PHE A 3 17.24 8.80 -19.67
C PHE A 3 16.86 10.27 -19.47
N ASN A 4 15.87 10.55 -18.64
CA ASN A 4 15.48 11.90 -18.21
C ASN A 4 15.64 12.02 -16.68
N PRO A 5 16.65 12.76 -16.19
CA PRO A 5 16.91 12.91 -14.75
C PRO A 5 15.72 13.50 -13.98
N ILE A 6 15.01 14.48 -14.56
CA ILE A 6 13.92 15.19 -13.88
C ILE A 6 12.73 14.25 -13.68
N GLU A 7 12.36 13.49 -14.72
CA GLU A 7 11.29 12.50 -14.62
C GLU A 7 11.64 11.37 -13.65
N SER A 8 12.92 10.98 -13.56
CA SER A 8 13.34 9.86 -12.70
C SER A 8 13.19 10.14 -11.20
N ILE A 9 13.06 11.41 -10.80
CA ILE A 9 12.93 11.85 -9.40
C ILE A 9 11.55 12.41 -9.02
N ASP A 10 10.59 12.37 -9.94
CA ASP A 10 9.25 12.91 -9.71
C ASP A 10 8.49 12.10 -8.63
N LEU A 11 7.80 12.77 -7.72
CA LEU A 11 6.98 12.15 -6.67
C LEU A 11 5.56 11.81 -7.09
N ASN A 12 5.14 12.14 -8.32
CA ASN A 12 3.82 11.88 -8.87
C ASN A 12 3.86 10.92 -10.08
N GLY A 13 5.05 10.65 -10.61
CA GLY A 13 5.26 9.78 -11.76
C GLY A 13 5.38 8.30 -11.40
N HIS A 14 5.55 7.47 -12.43
CA HIS A 14 5.86 6.05 -12.27
C HIS A 14 7.35 5.85 -11.93
N THR A 15 7.71 6.21 -10.71
CA THR A 15 9.10 6.36 -10.27
C THR A 15 9.38 5.64 -8.94
N GLY A 16 10.66 5.43 -8.64
CA GLY A 16 11.10 4.93 -7.34
C GLY A 16 10.72 5.85 -6.17
N PRO A 17 10.93 7.18 -6.26
CA PRO A 17 10.54 8.11 -5.21
C PRO A 17 9.05 8.12 -4.87
N PHE A 18 8.15 7.94 -5.84
CA PHE A 18 6.71 7.78 -5.56
C PHE A 18 6.44 6.59 -4.63
N ILE A 19 7.07 5.44 -4.91
CA ILE A 19 6.93 4.22 -4.11
C ILE A 19 7.53 4.43 -2.72
N GLN A 20 8.75 4.98 -2.65
CA GLN A 20 9.46 5.23 -1.39
C GLN A 20 8.70 6.21 -0.48
N TYR A 21 8.12 7.26 -1.06
CA TYR A 21 7.31 8.22 -0.32
C TYR A 21 6.03 7.56 0.22
N GLY A 22 5.38 6.70 -0.58
CA GLY A 22 4.24 5.89 -0.13
C GLY A 22 4.59 5.03 1.09
N TYR A 23 5.71 4.32 1.02
CA TYR A 23 6.21 3.52 2.14
C TYR A 23 6.50 4.37 3.39
N ALA A 24 7.27 5.46 3.26
CA ALA A 24 7.62 6.33 4.39
C ALA A 24 6.37 6.94 5.07
N ARG A 25 5.34 7.29 4.28
CA ARG A 25 4.06 7.77 4.79
C ARG A 25 3.33 6.72 5.63
N ILE A 26 3.39 5.45 5.21
CA ILE A 26 2.81 4.34 5.99
C ILE A 26 3.57 4.17 7.29
N CYS A 27 4.91 4.13 7.27
CA CYS A 27 5.71 4.06 8.50
C CYS A 27 5.37 5.21 9.46
N SER A 28 5.33 6.45 8.97
CA SER A 28 4.96 7.62 9.78
C SER A 28 3.53 7.60 10.33
N LEU A 29 2.61 6.85 9.70
CA LEU A 29 1.28 6.60 10.25
C LEU A 29 1.37 5.62 11.41
N LEU A 30 2.08 4.51 11.21
CA LEU A 30 2.20 3.42 12.19
C LEU A 30 2.99 3.86 13.44
N ASP A 31 3.97 4.75 13.29
CA ASP A 31 4.74 5.32 14.41
C ASP A 31 3.88 6.15 15.39
N LYS A 32 2.64 6.49 15.03
CA LYS A 32 1.71 7.29 15.86
C LYS A 32 0.77 6.44 16.69
N VAL A 33 0.87 5.11 16.61
CA VAL A 33 0.00 4.17 17.30
C VAL A 33 0.83 3.09 17.96
N ASP A 34 0.47 2.72 19.18
CA ASP A 34 1.22 1.71 19.94
C ASP A 34 0.81 0.28 19.56
N ASP A 35 -0.46 0.06 19.22
CA ASP A 35 -1.01 -1.23 18.83
C ASP A 35 -2.19 -1.07 17.86
N TYR A 36 -2.39 -2.07 17.01
CA TYR A 36 -3.44 -2.18 16.00
C TYR A 36 -3.69 -3.62 15.52
N ALA A 37 -3.13 -4.63 16.21
CA ALA A 37 -3.22 -6.02 15.77
C ALA A 37 -4.60 -6.64 16.04
N ASP A 38 -5.34 -6.11 17.03
CA ASP A 38 -6.62 -6.65 17.46
C ASP A 38 -7.80 -5.78 16.99
N PHE A 39 -8.75 -6.43 16.32
CA PHE A 39 -10.07 -5.89 15.96
C PHE A 39 -11.09 -7.03 15.84
N ASN A 40 -12.37 -6.70 16.03
CA ASN A 40 -13.45 -7.64 15.80
C ASN A 40 -13.97 -7.55 14.36
N ASP A 41 -13.73 -8.60 13.56
CA ASP A 41 -14.19 -8.71 12.17
C ASP A 41 -15.69 -8.43 11.99
N GLY A 42 -16.53 -8.81 12.96
CA GLY A 42 -17.98 -8.61 12.88
C GLY A 42 -18.42 -7.14 12.90
N ASN A 43 -17.54 -6.23 13.35
CA ASN A 43 -17.80 -4.80 13.46
C ASN A 43 -17.17 -3.97 12.33
N VAL A 44 -16.45 -4.61 11.41
CA VAL A 44 -15.77 -3.95 10.30
C VAL A 44 -16.61 -4.09 9.03
N GLN A 45 -16.91 -2.96 8.40
CA GLN A 45 -17.53 -2.92 7.07
C GLN A 45 -16.46 -2.55 6.05
N ILE A 46 -16.09 -3.51 5.19
CA ILE A 46 -15.02 -3.34 4.21
C ILE A 46 -15.56 -2.62 2.97
N SER A 47 -14.97 -1.49 2.63
CA SER A 47 -15.24 -0.76 1.39
C SER A 47 -14.56 -1.40 0.18
N ASN A 48 -15.02 -1.04 -1.02
CA ASN A 48 -14.39 -1.51 -2.26
C ASN A 48 -12.91 -1.10 -2.34
N LYS A 49 -12.54 0.09 -1.86
CA LYS A 49 -11.13 0.54 -1.89
C LYS A 49 -10.24 -0.27 -0.95
N GLU A 50 -10.71 -0.58 0.26
CA GLU A 50 -10.00 -1.47 1.19
C GLU A 50 -9.85 -2.87 0.58
N LEU A 51 -10.91 -3.38 -0.04
CA LEU A 51 -10.90 -4.67 -0.72
C LEU A 51 -9.90 -4.70 -1.89
N ASP A 52 -9.77 -3.61 -2.66
CA ASP A 52 -8.81 -3.53 -3.77
C ASP A 52 -7.36 -3.56 -3.28
N VAL A 53 -7.06 -2.91 -2.15
CA VAL A 53 -5.73 -3.01 -1.51
C VAL A 53 -5.47 -4.46 -1.08
N ILE A 54 -6.43 -5.10 -0.40
CA ILE A 54 -6.32 -6.51 0.04
C ILE A 54 -6.03 -7.43 -1.13
N LYS A 55 -6.80 -7.32 -2.23
CA LYS A 55 -6.59 -8.14 -3.43
C LYS A 55 -5.20 -7.91 -4.02
N THR A 56 -4.75 -6.67 -4.07
CA THR A 56 -3.42 -6.34 -4.60
C THR A 56 -2.32 -6.96 -3.75
N ILE A 57 -2.40 -6.87 -2.43
CA ILE A 57 -1.46 -7.55 -1.49
C ILE A 57 -1.46 -9.06 -1.72
N ASN A 58 -2.64 -9.67 -1.87
CA ASN A 58 -2.78 -11.11 -2.05
C ASN A 58 -2.08 -11.65 -3.31
N HIS A 59 -1.95 -10.83 -4.37
CA HIS A 59 -1.25 -11.21 -5.60
C HIS A 59 0.29 -11.16 -5.49
N PHE A 60 0.87 -10.63 -4.41
CA PHE A 60 2.31 -10.41 -4.29
C PHE A 60 3.14 -11.66 -4.61
N LYS A 61 2.77 -12.80 -4.03
CA LYS A 61 3.49 -14.07 -4.23
C LYS A 61 3.51 -14.51 -5.70
N GLU A 62 2.37 -14.37 -6.38
CA GLU A 62 2.25 -14.72 -7.80
C GLU A 62 3.08 -13.80 -8.68
N ILE A 63 3.11 -12.50 -8.36
CA ILE A 63 3.91 -11.50 -9.04
C ILE A 63 5.41 -11.77 -8.88
N VAL A 64 5.87 -12.12 -7.67
CA VAL A 64 7.28 -12.49 -7.44
C VAL A 64 7.67 -13.72 -8.25
N GLN A 65 6.80 -14.74 -8.29
CA GLN A 65 7.03 -15.95 -9.09
C GLN A 65 7.07 -15.64 -10.59
N LEU A 66 6.17 -14.78 -11.07
CA LEU A 66 6.13 -14.36 -12.47
C LEU A 66 7.38 -13.56 -12.86
N ALA A 67 7.77 -12.59 -12.02
CA ALA A 67 8.99 -11.81 -12.24
C ALA A 67 10.24 -12.70 -12.30
N ALA A 68 10.32 -13.72 -11.45
CA ALA A 68 11.42 -14.68 -11.47
C ALA A 68 11.39 -15.59 -12.72
N LYS A 69 10.21 -16.11 -13.10
CA LYS A 69 10.02 -16.94 -14.28
C LYS A 69 10.41 -16.20 -15.57
N ASP A 70 10.01 -14.94 -15.67
CA ASP A 70 10.21 -14.12 -16.88
C ASP A 70 11.52 -13.31 -16.82
N LEU A 71 12.32 -13.46 -15.75
CA LEU A 71 13.56 -12.72 -15.49
C LEU A 71 13.39 -11.20 -15.64
N SER A 72 12.24 -10.68 -15.20
CA SER A 72 11.83 -9.30 -15.45
C SER A 72 11.50 -8.57 -14.14
N PRO A 73 12.43 -7.77 -13.59
CA PRO A 73 12.17 -6.96 -12.40
C PRO A 73 11.13 -5.86 -12.63
N ALA A 74 10.89 -5.48 -13.89
CA ALA A 74 9.86 -4.50 -14.24
C ALA A 74 8.45 -4.96 -13.83
N ILE A 75 8.19 -6.27 -13.83
CA ILE A 75 6.91 -6.85 -13.36
C ILE A 75 6.67 -6.48 -11.89
N LEU A 76 7.70 -6.63 -11.04
CA LEU A 76 7.62 -6.27 -9.63
C LEU A 76 7.50 -4.76 -9.42
N ALA A 77 8.27 -3.96 -10.18
CA ALA A 77 8.20 -2.50 -10.08
C ALA A 77 6.81 -1.95 -10.43
N ASN A 78 6.19 -2.45 -11.52
CA ASN A 78 4.84 -2.08 -11.94
C ASN A 78 3.79 -2.46 -10.88
N TYR A 79 3.96 -3.64 -10.26
CA TYR A 79 3.10 -4.10 -9.18
C TYR A 79 3.19 -3.18 -7.96
N LEU A 80 4.39 -2.87 -7.49
CA LEU A 80 4.59 -1.98 -6.34
C LEU A 80 4.03 -0.57 -6.59
N PHE A 81 4.23 -0.03 -7.80
CA PHE A 81 3.61 1.24 -8.18
C PHE A 81 2.08 1.17 -8.09
N SER A 82 1.49 0.09 -8.61
CA SER A 82 0.04 -0.12 -8.59
C SER A 82 -0.47 -0.26 -7.16
N LEU A 83 0.21 -1.02 -6.30
CA LEU A 83 -0.11 -1.17 -4.88
C LEU A 83 -0.10 0.18 -4.16
N VAL A 84 0.97 0.97 -4.31
CA VAL A 84 1.07 2.29 -3.67
C VAL A 84 0.00 3.24 -4.18
N LYS A 85 -0.32 3.21 -5.48
CA LYS A 85 -1.40 4.03 -6.06
C LYS A 85 -2.77 3.65 -5.47
N THR A 86 -3.09 2.36 -5.40
CA THR A 86 -4.34 1.85 -4.82
C THR A 86 -4.43 2.23 -3.33
N TYR A 87 -3.35 2.00 -2.58
CA TYR A 87 -3.27 2.37 -1.16
C TYR A 87 -3.45 3.87 -0.93
N ASN A 88 -2.78 4.73 -1.72
CA ASN A 88 -2.93 6.18 -1.59
C ASN A 88 -4.37 6.63 -1.83
N SER A 89 -5.07 6.02 -2.79
CA SER A 89 -6.49 6.31 -3.06
C SER A 89 -7.40 5.88 -1.91
N PHE A 90 -7.10 4.76 -1.25
CA PHE A 90 -7.75 4.33 -0.01
C PHE A 90 -7.47 5.32 1.13
N TYR A 91 -6.19 5.63 1.39
CA TYR A 91 -5.78 6.48 2.50
C TYR A 91 -6.35 7.91 2.41
N GLN A 92 -6.55 8.42 1.20
CA GLN A 92 -7.16 9.73 0.96
C GLN A 92 -8.65 9.76 1.36
N ASP A 93 -9.40 8.71 1.04
CA ASP A 93 -10.84 8.64 1.30
C ASP A 93 -11.17 8.23 2.73
N PHE A 94 -10.27 7.49 3.38
CA PHE A 94 -10.47 6.96 4.72
C PHE A 94 -9.39 7.49 5.68
N PRO A 95 -9.62 8.64 6.35
CA PRO A 95 -8.69 9.21 7.31
C PRO A 95 -8.50 8.31 8.55
N ILE A 96 -7.53 7.39 8.48
CA ILE A 96 -7.36 6.28 9.42
C ILE A 96 -7.36 6.73 10.89
N LEU A 97 -6.54 7.72 11.26
CA LEU A 97 -6.44 8.18 12.65
C LEU A 97 -7.68 8.89 13.19
N LYS A 98 -8.55 9.37 12.29
CA LYS A 98 -9.81 10.06 12.62
C LYS A 98 -11.02 9.13 12.57
N GLU A 99 -10.82 7.84 12.28
CA GLU A 99 -11.90 6.87 12.32
C GLU A 99 -12.39 6.68 13.76
N SER A 100 -13.71 6.78 13.91
CA SER A 100 -14.43 6.70 15.18
C SER A 100 -14.66 5.26 15.63
N ASN A 101 -14.88 4.34 14.69
CA ASN A 101 -14.99 2.92 14.98
C ASN A 101 -13.60 2.34 15.22
N VAL A 102 -13.35 1.89 16.46
CA VAL A 102 -12.05 1.35 16.88
C VAL A 102 -11.66 0.12 16.07
N ASP A 103 -12.60 -0.80 15.80
CA ASP A 103 -12.35 -2.00 15.01
C ASP A 103 -11.96 -1.63 13.56
N SER A 104 -12.69 -0.71 12.93
CA SER A 104 -12.35 -0.20 11.59
C SER A 104 -11.00 0.51 11.55
N LYS A 105 -10.67 1.28 12.59
CA LYS A 105 -9.37 1.95 12.71
C LYS A 105 -8.22 0.93 12.80
N SER A 106 -8.34 -0.05 13.70
CA SER A 106 -7.37 -1.13 13.88
C SER A 106 -7.22 -1.95 12.60
N PHE A 107 -8.33 -2.34 11.96
CA PHE A 107 -8.32 -3.02 10.67
C PHE A 107 -7.52 -2.25 9.60
N ARG A 108 -7.79 -0.94 9.47
CA ARG A 108 -7.09 -0.10 8.48
C ARG A 108 -5.61 0.06 8.79
N LEU A 109 -5.23 0.17 10.07
CA LEU A 109 -3.83 0.19 10.49
C LEU A 109 -3.13 -1.15 10.20
N CYS A 110 -3.81 -2.28 10.42
CA CYS A 110 -3.33 -3.60 10.04
C CYS A 110 -3.14 -3.70 8.52
N LEU A 111 -4.10 -3.22 7.72
CA LEU A 111 -3.99 -3.16 6.26
C LEU A 111 -2.81 -2.29 5.80
N SER A 112 -2.60 -1.15 6.45
CA SER A 112 -1.42 -0.29 6.22
C SER A 112 -0.12 -1.03 6.53
N SER A 113 -0.04 -1.72 7.67
CA SER A 113 1.13 -2.52 8.05
C SER A 113 1.41 -3.65 7.07
N LEU A 114 0.39 -4.38 6.63
CA LEU A 114 0.53 -5.40 5.57
C LEU A 114 1.02 -4.80 4.26
N THR A 115 0.52 -3.62 3.87
CA THR A 115 0.99 -2.91 2.68
C THR A 115 2.48 -2.58 2.76
N ALA A 116 2.98 -2.17 3.93
CA ALA A 116 4.40 -1.84 4.12
C ALA A 116 5.33 -3.07 4.19
N ARG A 117 4.78 -4.27 4.42
CA ARG A 117 5.56 -5.52 4.51
C ARG A 117 5.80 -6.19 3.16
N VAL A 118 5.04 -5.78 2.14
CA VAL A 118 5.13 -6.26 0.75
C VAL A 118 6.13 -5.39 -0.02
#